data_AF-A0A7S2H1L3-F1
#
_entry.id   AF-A0A7S2H1L3-F1
#
_cell.length_a   1.000
_cell.length_b   1.000
_cell.length_c   1.000
_cell.angle_alpha   90.00
_cell.angle_beta   90.00
_cell.angle_gamma   90.00
#
_symmetry.space_group_name_H-M   'P 1'
#
loop_
_entity.id
_entity.type
_entity.pdbx_description
1 polymer ?
#
loop_
_entity_poly.entity_id
_entity_poly.type
_entity_poly.pdbx_seq_one_letter_code
_entity_poly.pdbx_strand_id
1 'polypeptide(L)'
;KRDPDNDCNFEPCCCPQQDPPTCKNGPAKCCGQGEWQCPTFLGWYECGAGDFTKKGPFSEKCPIKDCKKDYKVCDNGDRVYRDPDDDCNFEPCCCASYDYPFCGVGKKAACCAANGKWACESTKSPEWFICDGKWTKDKDDFGEKCSDGPGCAGDIKTCPDGSVVGRDPKNKCQFFDCPECCNPYDEPGKYKNPFCFEGHRCCPDGKWSCSIGDGKTFPCGGGYLTSGFGKPCPTKP
;
A
#
# COMPACT_ATOMS: atom_id res chain seq x y z
N LYS A 1 29.91 4.67 -17.71
CA LYS A 1 29.66 3.93 -16.46
C LYS A 1 28.45 4.61 -15.82
N ARG A 2 27.35 3.88 -15.62
CA ARG A 2 26.17 4.39 -14.91
C ARG A 2 26.50 4.42 -13.42
N ASP A 3 26.08 5.48 -12.76
CA ASP A 3 26.12 5.58 -11.30
C ASP A 3 24.87 4.84 -10.77
N PRO A 4 25.01 3.73 -10.04
CA PRO A 4 23.89 2.96 -9.50
C PRO A 4 23.10 3.71 -8.42
N ASP A 5 23.60 4.86 -7.93
CA ASP A 5 22.95 5.67 -6.90
C ASP A 5 22.21 6.90 -7.45
N ASN A 6 22.08 7.02 -8.79
CA ASN A 6 21.44 8.17 -9.44
C ASN A 6 20.29 7.72 -10.37
N ASP A 7 19.13 7.43 -9.77
CA ASP A 7 17.91 6.93 -10.44
C ASP A 7 17.06 8.00 -11.15
N CYS A 8 17.59 9.23 -11.31
CA CYS A 8 16.86 10.36 -11.88
C CYS A 8 16.87 10.38 -13.43
N ASN A 9 16.62 9.24 -14.08
CA ASN A 9 16.73 9.08 -15.55
C ASN A 9 15.55 9.66 -16.36
N PHE A 10 14.69 10.50 -15.77
CA PHE A 10 13.65 11.21 -16.52
C PHE A 10 13.95 12.70 -16.57
N GLU A 11 14.53 13.13 -17.70
CA GLU A 11 14.37 14.51 -18.15
C GLU A 11 12.85 14.82 -18.24
N PRO A 12 12.32 15.87 -17.61
CA PRO A 12 12.94 16.81 -16.68
C PRO A 12 12.17 16.91 -15.35
N CYS A 13 12.62 16.19 -14.32
CA CYS A 13 12.04 16.28 -12.98
C CYS A 13 13.13 16.32 -11.90
N CYS A 14 12.98 17.18 -10.88
CA CYS A 14 13.91 17.21 -9.74
C CYS A 14 13.66 15.97 -8.89
N CYS A 15 14.73 15.27 -8.55
CA CYS A 15 14.62 13.97 -7.89
C CYS A 15 14.01 14.09 -6.48
N PRO A 16 13.00 13.28 -6.14
CA PRO A 16 12.36 13.31 -4.82
C PRO A 16 13.30 12.88 -3.68
N GLN A 17 14.44 12.24 -3.99
CA GLN A 17 15.46 11.85 -3.01
C GLN A 17 16.43 12.99 -2.65
N GLN A 18 16.35 14.16 -3.29
CA GLN A 18 17.16 15.31 -2.93
C GLN A 18 16.29 16.35 -2.24
N ASP A 19 16.55 16.57 -0.94
CA ASP A 19 15.93 17.66 -0.19
C ASP A 19 16.18 19.00 -0.92
N PRO A 20 15.16 19.87 -1.03
CA PRO A 20 15.33 21.17 -1.65
C PRO A 20 16.42 21.95 -0.90
N PRO A 21 17.32 22.66 -1.62
CA PRO A 21 18.35 23.46 -0.97
C PRO A 21 17.71 24.55 -0.11
N THR A 22 18.36 24.89 1.01
CA THR A 22 17.90 25.99 1.86
C THR A 22 18.23 27.33 1.21
N CYS A 23 17.20 28.05 0.75
CA CYS A 23 17.38 29.35 0.10
C CYS A 23 17.15 30.50 1.08
N LYS A 24 17.95 31.56 0.97
CA LYS A 24 17.85 32.75 1.85
C LYS A 24 16.55 33.54 1.68
N ASN A 25 15.93 33.50 0.50
CA ASN A 25 14.80 34.37 0.14
C ASN A 25 13.46 33.63 -0.02
N GLY A 26 13.33 32.41 0.48
CA GLY A 26 12.10 31.61 0.40
C GLY A 26 12.35 30.13 0.11
N PRO A 27 11.30 29.34 -0.17
CA PRO A 27 11.47 27.92 -0.52
C PRO A 27 12.03 27.76 -1.95
N ALA A 28 12.93 26.79 -2.13
CA ALA A 28 13.37 26.39 -3.47
C ALA A 28 12.20 25.79 -4.26
N LYS A 29 12.20 25.94 -5.58
CA LYS A 29 11.22 25.30 -6.47
C LYS A 29 11.92 24.55 -7.59
N CYS A 30 11.31 23.45 -8.00
CA CYS A 30 11.81 22.65 -9.12
C CYS A 30 11.41 23.29 -10.45
N CYS A 31 12.39 23.58 -11.29
CA CYS A 31 12.15 23.98 -12.67
C CYS A 31 11.84 22.76 -13.53
N GLY A 32 11.09 22.98 -14.62
CA GLY A 32 10.77 21.94 -15.62
C GLY A 32 11.96 21.43 -16.42
N GLN A 33 13.19 21.63 -15.94
CA GLN A 33 14.45 21.06 -16.44
C GLN A 33 15.09 20.11 -15.41
N GLY A 34 14.47 19.92 -14.24
CA GLY A 34 14.98 19.05 -13.18
C GLY A 34 15.95 19.71 -12.22
N GLU A 35 16.15 21.03 -12.29
CA GLU A 35 17.02 21.78 -11.37
C GLU A 35 16.22 22.52 -10.29
N TRP A 36 16.68 22.44 -9.04
CA TRP A 36 16.18 23.26 -7.94
C TRP A 36 16.66 24.69 -8.08
N GLN A 37 15.74 25.65 -8.02
CA GLN A 37 16.06 27.07 -8.09
C GLN A 37 15.57 27.81 -6.86
N CYS A 38 16.47 28.63 -6.32
CA CYS A 38 16.16 29.53 -5.22
C CYS A 38 15.50 30.81 -5.73
N PRO A 39 14.53 31.38 -4.99
CA PRO A 39 14.01 32.68 -5.35
C PRO A 39 15.09 33.75 -5.22
N THR A 40 15.13 34.66 -6.19
CA THR A 40 15.87 35.92 -6.08
C THR A 40 15.29 36.77 -4.94
N PHE A 41 15.96 37.86 -4.59
CA PHE A 41 15.47 38.79 -3.56
C PHE A 41 14.11 39.42 -3.89
N LEU A 42 13.70 39.41 -5.17
CA LEU A 42 12.40 39.89 -5.66
C LEU A 42 11.35 38.78 -5.77
N GLY A 43 11.68 37.54 -5.36
CA GLY A 43 10.79 36.39 -5.42
C GLY A 43 10.63 35.75 -6.80
N TRP A 44 11.58 35.98 -7.72
CA TRP A 44 11.59 35.35 -9.05
C TRP A 44 12.47 34.11 -9.07
N TYR A 45 12.15 33.17 -9.95
CA TYR A 45 12.94 31.96 -10.21
C TYR A 45 13.51 32.02 -11.62
N GLU A 46 14.76 31.61 -11.80
CA GLU A 46 15.45 31.49 -13.10
C GLU A 46 15.40 30.04 -13.55
N CYS A 47 14.47 29.69 -14.43
CA CYS A 47 14.37 28.34 -14.97
C CYS A 47 14.91 28.33 -16.41
N GLY A 48 16.12 27.80 -16.62
CA GLY A 48 16.70 27.63 -17.95
C GLY A 48 17.45 28.86 -18.49
N ALA A 49 17.53 28.97 -19.82
CA ALA A 49 18.36 29.95 -20.53
C ALA A 49 17.83 31.40 -20.46
N GLY A 50 17.53 31.89 -19.27
CA GLY A 50 17.20 33.30 -18.99
C GLY A 50 15.72 33.62 -18.73
N ASP A 51 14.84 32.63 -18.59
CA ASP A 51 13.43 32.88 -18.29
C ASP A 51 13.20 33.10 -16.78
N PHE A 52 12.78 34.32 -16.44
CA PHE A 52 12.38 34.72 -15.08
C PHE A 52 10.87 34.55 -14.91
N THR A 53 10.45 33.75 -13.94
CA THR A 53 9.02 33.57 -13.66
C THR A 53 8.68 33.64 -12.17
N LYS A 54 7.60 34.34 -11.83
CA LYS A 54 6.95 34.31 -10.50
C LYS A 54 5.96 33.15 -10.37
N LYS A 55 5.44 32.67 -11.50
CA LYS A 55 4.45 31.60 -11.65
C LYS A 55 4.96 30.65 -12.72
N GLY A 56 6.04 29.93 -12.42
CA GLY A 56 6.58 28.95 -13.35
C GLY A 56 5.64 27.75 -13.50
N PRO A 57 5.84 26.94 -14.56
CA PRO A 57 5.33 25.57 -14.58
C PRO A 57 6.15 24.76 -13.57
N PHE A 58 5.86 24.96 -12.28
CA PHE A 58 6.44 24.16 -11.22
C PHE A 58 5.74 22.80 -11.28
N SER A 59 6.46 21.71 -11.56
CA SER A 59 5.87 20.38 -11.54
C SER A 59 5.46 20.10 -10.10
N GLU A 60 4.15 20.08 -9.82
CA GLU A 60 3.68 19.86 -8.45
C GLU A 60 4.04 18.45 -7.96
N LYS A 61 4.26 17.49 -8.86
CA LYS A 61 4.82 16.16 -8.59
C LYS A 61 5.51 15.65 -9.86
N CYS A 62 6.60 14.88 -9.70
CA CYS A 62 7.10 14.04 -10.78
C CYS A 62 5.95 13.14 -11.27
N PRO A 63 5.84 12.81 -12.56
CA PRO A 63 5.02 11.70 -12.98
C PRO A 63 5.50 10.49 -12.19
N ILE A 64 4.68 10.03 -11.24
CA ILE A 64 4.93 8.79 -10.50
C ILE A 64 5.21 7.75 -11.57
N LYS A 65 6.35 7.05 -11.47
CA LYS A 65 6.66 5.96 -12.41
C LYS A 65 5.43 5.07 -12.44
N ASP A 66 4.74 5.03 -13.59
CA ASP A 66 3.53 4.24 -13.75
C ASP A 66 3.97 2.77 -13.77
N CYS A 67 4.21 2.23 -12.59
CA CYS A 67 4.52 0.85 -12.41
C CYS A 67 3.35 0.04 -12.95
N LYS A 68 3.68 -1.09 -13.57
CA LYS A 68 2.66 -2.08 -13.89
C LYS A 68 1.86 -2.34 -12.61
N LYS A 69 0.54 -2.18 -12.69
CA LYS A 69 -0.37 -2.42 -11.57
C LYS A 69 -0.57 -3.93 -11.39
N ASP A 70 0.46 -4.59 -10.91
CA ASP A 70 0.47 -5.99 -10.49
C ASP A 70 0.93 -6.11 -9.02
N TYR A 71 0.77 -7.32 -8.48
CA TYR A 71 1.13 -7.65 -7.10
C TYR A 71 1.83 -9.01 -7.08
N LYS A 72 2.73 -9.20 -6.11
CA LYS A 72 3.29 -10.50 -5.72
C LYS A 72 2.57 -10.94 -4.45
N VAL A 73 2.24 -12.22 -4.38
CA VAL A 73 1.70 -12.83 -3.15
C VAL A 73 2.86 -13.43 -2.37
N CYS A 74 2.94 -13.11 -1.10
CA CYS A 74 3.94 -13.62 -0.17
C CYS A 74 3.51 -14.98 0.40
N ASP A 75 4.43 -15.75 0.98
CA ASP A 75 4.13 -17.08 1.54
C ASP A 75 3.07 -17.05 2.67
N ASN A 76 2.94 -15.91 3.35
CA ASN A 76 1.91 -15.66 4.36
C ASN A 76 0.55 -15.25 3.76
N GLY A 77 0.44 -15.16 2.43
CA GLY A 77 -0.76 -14.73 1.70
C GLY A 77 -0.90 -13.22 1.48
N ASP A 78 -0.01 -12.39 2.03
CA ASP A 78 -0.06 -10.93 1.84
C ASP A 78 0.26 -10.55 0.39
N ARG A 79 -0.24 -9.38 -0.03
CA ARG A 79 0.03 -8.82 -1.36
C ARG A 79 0.99 -7.64 -1.22
N VAL A 80 2.10 -7.71 -1.91
CA VAL A 80 3.03 -6.60 -2.08
C VAL A 80 2.89 -6.03 -3.49
N TYR A 81 2.97 -4.72 -3.61
CA TYR A 81 2.82 -3.99 -4.87
C TYR A 81 4.18 -3.45 -5.31
N ARG A 82 4.26 -3.01 -6.56
CA ARG A 82 5.45 -2.31 -7.06
C ARG A 82 5.54 -0.93 -6.42
N ASP A 83 6.68 -0.63 -5.82
CA ASP A 83 6.96 0.68 -5.26
C ASP A 83 7.49 1.62 -6.36
N PRO A 84 6.78 2.71 -6.71
CA PRO A 84 7.26 3.70 -7.67
C PRO A 84 8.55 4.40 -7.26
N ASP A 85 8.87 4.44 -5.96
CA ASP A 85 10.06 5.05 -5.40
C ASP A 85 11.27 4.09 -5.35
N ASP A 86 11.06 2.79 -5.61
CA ASP A 86 12.10 1.74 -5.65
C ASP A 86 12.13 1.03 -7.02
N ASP A 87 12.28 1.80 -8.10
CA ASP A 87 12.37 1.32 -9.49
C ASP A 87 11.24 0.35 -9.92
N CYS A 88 10.06 0.43 -9.31
CA CYS A 88 8.96 -0.52 -9.49
C CYS A 88 9.30 -1.97 -9.07
N ASN A 89 10.25 -2.16 -8.16
CA ASN A 89 10.45 -3.43 -7.48
C ASN A 89 9.27 -3.71 -6.55
N PHE A 90 8.98 -4.99 -6.33
CA PHE A 90 8.00 -5.36 -5.31
C PHE A 90 8.56 -5.08 -3.93
N GLU A 91 7.75 -4.49 -3.05
CA GLU A 91 8.11 -4.43 -1.62
C GLU A 91 8.46 -5.85 -1.11
N PRO A 92 9.47 -5.99 -0.24
CA PRO A 92 9.88 -7.28 0.27
C PRO A 92 8.75 -7.93 1.07
N CYS A 93 8.55 -9.23 0.85
CA CYS A 93 7.61 -10.03 1.62
C CYS A 93 8.05 -10.14 3.08
N CYS A 94 7.13 -9.86 4.01
CA CYS A 94 7.41 -9.89 5.43
C CYS A 94 6.70 -11.07 6.10
N CYS A 95 7.46 -12.01 6.67
CA CYS A 95 6.93 -13.29 7.16
C CYS A 95 6.28 -13.23 8.55
N ALA A 96 6.37 -12.10 9.26
CA ALA A 96 5.66 -11.94 10.53
C ALA A 96 4.16 -11.68 10.29
N SER A 97 3.34 -12.58 10.82
CA SER A 97 1.89 -12.49 10.89
C SER A 97 1.42 -11.14 11.42
N TYR A 98 0.49 -10.51 10.71
CA TYR A 98 -0.54 -9.48 11.05
C TYR A 98 -0.30 -8.37 12.10
N ASP A 99 0.75 -8.40 12.92
CA ASP A 99 1.11 -7.32 13.84
C ASP A 99 1.98 -6.33 13.09
N TYR A 100 1.36 -5.55 12.21
CA TYR A 100 2.00 -4.35 11.66
C TYR A 100 2.22 -3.39 12.84
N PRO A 101 3.47 -3.10 13.24
CA PRO A 101 3.69 -2.26 14.39
C PRO A 101 3.26 -0.84 14.06
N PHE A 102 2.48 -0.24 14.94
CA PHE A 102 2.22 1.19 14.85
C PHE A 102 3.52 1.95 15.15
N CYS A 103 4.27 2.33 14.11
CA CYS A 103 5.55 3.03 14.24
C CYS A 103 5.42 4.53 14.61
N GLY A 104 4.18 5.03 14.67
CA GLY A 104 3.87 6.45 14.84
C GLY A 104 3.66 7.16 13.51
N VAL A 105 3.03 8.34 13.57
CA VAL A 105 2.72 9.14 12.38
C VAL A 105 4.01 9.58 11.69
N GLY A 106 4.12 9.30 10.39
CA GLY A 106 5.25 9.72 9.57
C GLY A 106 6.50 8.86 9.68
N LYS A 107 6.44 7.70 10.35
CA LYS A 107 7.55 6.75 10.39
C LYS A 107 7.33 5.57 9.45
N LYS A 108 8.42 5.11 8.85
CA LYS A 108 8.49 3.91 8.03
C LYS A 108 8.61 2.66 8.92
N ALA A 109 8.06 1.57 8.41
CA ALA A 109 8.30 0.23 8.94
C ALA A 109 9.08 -0.57 7.88
N ALA A 110 10.07 -1.34 8.30
CA ALA A 110 10.83 -2.22 7.43
C ALA A 110 10.84 -3.64 7.99
N CYS A 111 10.89 -4.63 7.11
CA CYS A 111 10.95 -6.02 7.50
C CYS A 111 12.40 -6.49 7.67
N CYS A 112 12.76 -6.95 8.86
CA CYS A 112 14.10 -7.43 9.13
C CYS A 112 14.35 -8.79 8.44
N ALA A 113 15.36 -8.86 7.58
CA ALA A 113 15.75 -10.09 6.87
C ALA A 113 16.09 -11.24 7.82
N ALA A 114 16.75 -10.92 8.95
CA ALA A 114 17.28 -11.92 9.88
C ALA A 114 16.21 -12.76 10.59
N ASN A 115 15.01 -12.21 10.80
CA ASN A 115 13.98 -12.81 11.65
C ASN A 115 12.55 -12.64 11.11
N GLY A 116 12.37 -11.95 9.98
CA GLY A 116 11.07 -11.64 9.39
C GLY A 116 10.18 -10.73 10.24
N LYS A 117 10.68 -10.10 11.31
CA LYS A 117 9.92 -9.18 12.16
C LYS A 117 9.94 -7.76 11.62
N TRP A 118 8.85 -7.04 11.83
CA TRP A 118 8.80 -5.61 11.55
C TRP A 118 9.66 -4.81 12.53
N ALA A 119 10.39 -3.84 11.99
CA ALA A 119 11.11 -2.83 12.73
C ALA A 119 10.65 -1.43 12.32
N CYS A 120 10.58 -0.53 13.30
CA CYS A 120 10.26 0.86 13.04
C CYS A 120 11.52 1.68 12.82
N GLU A 121 11.40 2.68 11.95
CA GLU A 121 12.40 3.72 11.73
C GLU A 121 12.76 4.46 13.04
N SER A 122 14.05 4.73 13.22
CA SER A 122 14.58 5.49 14.35
C SER A 122 14.01 6.90 14.39
N THR A 123 13.68 7.40 15.58
CA THR A 123 13.37 8.84 15.77
C THR A 123 14.59 9.73 15.60
N LYS A 124 15.81 9.18 15.75
CA LYS A 124 17.04 9.97 15.72
C LYS A 124 17.71 10.00 14.35
N SER A 125 17.42 9.02 13.50
CA SER A 125 18.08 8.87 12.20
C SER A 125 17.15 8.08 11.23
N PRO A 126 16.44 8.75 10.32
CA PRO A 126 15.37 8.15 9.47
C PRO A 126 15.84 7.03 8.53
N GLU A 127 17.14 6.81 8.42
CA GLU A 127 17.75 5.73 7.64
C GLU A 127 18.05 4.46 8.45
N TRP A 128 17.80 4.46 9.76
CA TRP A 128 18.16 3.37 10.66
C TRP A 128 16.95 2.64 11.25
N PHE A 129 17.03 1.32 11.26
CA PHE A 129 16.02 0.42 11.84
C PHE A 129 16.67 -0.52 12.87
N ILE A 130 15.91 -0.98 13.85
CA ILE A 130 16.39 -1.95 14.85
C ILE A 130 15.88 -3.35 14.52
N CYS A 131 16.78 -4.20 14.03
CA CYS A 131 16.53 -5.61 13.77
C CYS A 131 17.22 -6.48 14.82
N ASP A 132 16.45 -7.23 15.62
CA ASP A 132 16.96 -8.07 16.74
C ASP A 132 17.93 -7.33 17.67
N GLY A 133 17.60 -6.08 18.01
CA GLY A 133 18.43 -5.24 18.88
C GLY A 133 19.71 -4.70 18.22
N LYS A 134 19.90 -4.92 16.91
CA LYS A 134 20.97 -4.32 16.12
C LYS A 134 20.43 -3.22 15.21
N TRP A 135 21.14 -2.12 15.18
CA TRP A 135 20.88 -1.04 14.24
C TRP A 135 21.40 -1.43 12.86
N THR A 136 20.56 -1.33 11.84
CA THR A 136 20.95 -1.50 10.44
C THR A 136 20.30 -0.43 9.56
N LYS A 137 21.01 -0.09 8.48
CA LYS A 137 20.59 0.78 7.38
C LYS A 137 20.72 0.08 6.02
N ASP A 138 21.28 -1.13 6.00
CA ASP A 138 21.63 -1.82 4.77
C ASP A 138 20.39 -2.50 4.19
N LYS A 139 20.10 -2.23 2.91
CA LYS A 139 18.99 -2.85 2.17
C LYS A 139 19.06 -4.38 2.21
N ASP A 140 20.25 -4.95 2.28
CA ASP A 140 20.46 -6.40 2.35
C ASP A 140 20.08 -7.01 3.71
N ASP A 141 19.97 -6.19 4.76
CA ASP A 141 19.43 -6.60 6.05
C ASP A 141 17.89 -6.44 6.11
N PHE A 142 17.28 -5.92 5.04
CA PHE A 142 15.84 -5.85 4.84
C PHE A 142 15.40 -6.87 3.78
N GLY A 143 14.49 -7.76 4.16
CA GLY A 143 13.86 -8.70 3.22
C GLY A 143 14.38 -10.14 3.18
N GLU A 144 13.46 -11.02 2.75
CA GLU A 144 13.55 -12.38 2.20
C GLU A 144 14.64 -13.36 2.70
N LYS A 145 15.08 -13.30 3.95
CA LYS A 145 15.57 -14.50 4.65
C LYS A 145 14.55 -15.00 5.66
N CYS A 146 13.36 -15.28 5.15
CA CYS A 146 12.51 -16.28 5.78
C CYS A 146 13.24 -17.60 5.55
N SER A 147 14.03 -17.99 6.56
CA SER A 147 14.66 -19.31 6.58
C SER A 147 13.59 -20.31 6.23
N ASP A 148 13.88 -21.21 5.28
CA ASP A 148 13.02 -22.29 4.81
C ASP A 148 12.69 -23.31 5.93
N GLY A 149 12.23 -22.85 7.10
CA GLY A 149 11.43 -23.71 7.98
C GLY A 149 10.23 -24.14 7.15
N PRO A 150 9.86 -25.44 7.16
CA PRO A 150 9.12 -26.11 6.09
C PRO A 150 7.94 -25.26 5.63
N GLY A 151 8.22 -24.44 4.63
CA GLY A 151 7.30 -23.43 4.15
C GLY A 151 6.15 -24.19 3.52
N CYS A 152 4.94 -23.76 3.81
CA CYS A 152 3.83 -24.20 3.01
C CYS A 152 4.12 -23.89 1.54
N ALA A 153 3.70 -24.75 0.62
CA ALA A 153 3.82 -24.42 -0.79
C ALA A 153 3.15 -23.05 -1.04
N GLY A 154 3.78 -22.20 -1.87
CA GLY A 154 3.30 -20.86 -2.21
C GLY A 154 2.10 -20.87 -3.16
N ASP A 155 1.33 -21.95 -3.20
CA ASP A 155 0.10 -22.02 -3.97
C ASP A 155 -1.00 -21.18 -3.31
N ILE A 156 -1.86 -20.66 -4.19
CA ILE A 156 -2.94 -19.76 -3.85
C ILE A 156 -4.28 -20.37 -4.22
N LYS A 157 -5.32 -20.05 -3.44
CA LYS A 157 -6.70 -20.44 -3.71
C LYS A 157 -7.54 -19.19 -3.95
N THR A 158 -8.23 -19.15 -5.07
CA THR A 158 -9.23 -18.11 -5.34
C THR A 158 -10.52 -18.44 -4.59
N CYS A 159 -11.02 -17.47 -3.85
CA CYS A 159 -12.24 -17.59 -3.06
C CYS A 159 -13.49 -17.24 -3.88
N PRO A 160 -14.69 -17.66 -3.44
CA PRO A 160 -15.94 -17.35 -4.13
C PRO A 160 -16.17 -15.84 -4.30
N ASP A 161 -15.63 -15.02 -3.39
CA ASP A 161 -15.68 -13.55 -3.41
C ASP A 161 -14.68 -12.92 -4.41
N GLY A 162 -13.87 -13.74 -5.10
CA GLY A 162 -12.81 -13.30 -6.00
C GLY A 162 -11.52 -12.87 -5.28
N SER A 163 -11.48 -12.90 -3.94
CA SER A 163 -10.24 -12.75 -3.20
C SER A 163 -9.35 -13.97 -3.39
N VAL A 164 -8.12 -13.87 -2.90
CA VAL A 164 -7.11 -14.93 -3.02
C VAL A 164 -6.51 -15.14 -1.64
N VAL A 165 -6.41 -16.40 -1.22
CA VAL A 165 -5.84 -16.79 0.07
C VAL A 165 -4.65 -17.73 -0.13
N GLY A 166 -3.62 -17.57 0.69
CA GLY A 166 -2.45 -18.46 0.76
C GLY A 166 -2.67 -19.62 1.73
N ARG A 167 -1.61 -20.41 1.96
CA ARG A 167 -1.59 -21.44 3.00
C ARG A 167 -1.26 -20.84 4.36
N ASP A 168 -1.90 -21.35 5.41
CA ASP A 168 -1.65 -21.00 6.81
C ASP A 168 -0.60 -21.94 7.41
N PRO A 169 0.62 -21.45 7.74
CA PRO A 169 1.66 -22.24 8.38
C PRO A 169 1.25 -22.77 9.76
N LYS A 170 0.32 -22.10 10.45
CA LYS A 170 -0.17 -22.51 11.77
C LYS A 170 -1.22 -23.61 11.67
N ASN A 171 -1.86 -23.78 10.51
CA ASN A 171 -2.90 -24.77 10.26
C ASN A 171 -2.43 -25.89 9.31
N LYS A 172 -1.23 -26.45 9.55
CA LYS A 172 -0.65 -27.54 8.75
C LYS A 172 -0.66 -27.24 7.24
N CYS A 173 -0.40 -25.99 6.88
CA CYS A 173 -0.40 -25.54 5.49
C CYS A 173 -1.74 -25.72 4.77
N GLN A 174 -2.87 -25.77 5.46
CA GLN A 174 -4.17 -25.65 4.81
C GLN A 174 -4.35 -24.22 4.29
N PHE A 175 -5.16 -24.02 3.25
CA PHE A 175 -5.51 -22.65 2.83
C PHE A 175 -6.22 -21.90 3.97
N PHE A 176 -5.97 -20.58 4.09
CA PHE A 176 -6.82 -19.75 4.93
C PHE A 176 -8.28 -19.87 4.49
N ASP A 177 -9.21 -19.72 5.43
CA ASP A 177 -10.62 -19.70 5.10
C ASP A 177 -10.95 -18.51 4.19
N CYS A 178 -11.84 -18.75 3.24
CA CYS A 178 -12.29 -17.70 2.35
C CYS A 178 -13.15 -16.69 3.12
N PRO A 179 -13.03 -15.38 2.83
CA PRO A 179 -13.99 -14.41 3.33
C PRO A 179 -15.40 -14.83 2.94
N GLU A 180 -16.33 -14.77 3.89
CA GLU A 180 -17.74 -15.00 3.56
C GLU A 180 -18.25 -13.80 2.73
N CYS A 181 -18.83 -14.10 1.58
CA CYS A 181 -19.45 -13.12 0.69
C CYS A 181 -20.91 -13.47 0.46
N CYS A 182 -21.73 -12.48 0.16
CA CYS A 182 -23.13 -12.72 -0.08
C CYS A 182 -23.37 -13.25 -1.49
N ASN A 183 -24.06 -14.37 -1.58
CA ASN A 183 -24.44 -14.96 -2.87
C ASN A 183 -25.29 -13.94 -3.67
N PRO A 184 -24.85 -13.49 -4.86
CA PRO A 184 -25.58 -12.50 -5.65
C PRO A 184 -26.96 -12.99 -6.09
N TYR A 185 -27.18 -14.30 -6.19
CA TYR A 185 -28.48 -14.87 -6.55
C TYR A 185 -29.53 -14.76 -5.43
N ASP A 186 -29.09 -14.56 -4.19
CA ASP A 186 -29.96 -14.39 -3.03
C ASP A 186 -30.20 -12.90 -2.71
N GLU A 187 -29.74 -11.99 -3.57
CA GLU A 187 -29.86 -10.56 -3.33
C GLU A 187 -31.33 -10.11 -3.30
N PRO A 188 -31.76 -9.42 -2.22
CA PRO A 188 -33.12 -8.89 -2.12
C PRO A 188 -33.50 -8.00 -3.29
N GLY A 189 -34.70 -8.23 -3.85
CA GLY A 189 -35.20 -7.49 -5.01
C GLY A 189 -34.60 -7.91 -6.36
N LYS A 190 -33.66 -8.87 -6.41
CA LYS A 190 -33.21 -9.52 -7.64
C LYS A 190 -33.78 -10.92 -7.75
N TYR A 191 -33.79 -11.50 -8.95
CA TYR A 191 -34.17 -12.90 -9.21
C TYR A 191 -35.50 -13.37 -8.59
N LYS A 192 -36.47 -12.46 -8.40
CA LYS A 192 -37.75 -12.68 -7.69
C LYS A 192 -37.62 -12.93 -6.19
N ASN A 193 -36.46 -12.64 -5.60
CA ASN A 193 -36.26 -12.63 -4.16
C ASN A 193 -37.12 -11.53 -3.51
N PRO A 194 -37.60 -11.74 -2.28
CA PRO A 194 -38.25 -10.71 -1.51
C PRO A 194 -37.43 -9.43 -1.50
N PHE A 195 -38.06 -8.28 -1.72
CA PHE A 195 -37.38 -7.00 -1.71
C PHE A 195 -37.39 -6.40 -0.30
N CYS A 196 -36.35 -5.65 0.03
CA CYS A 196 -36.29 -4.86 1.26
C CYS A 196 -36.68 -3.41 0.93
N PHE A 197 -37.73 -2.87 1.58
CA PHE A 197 -38.26 -1.54 1.27
C PHE A 197 -37.23 -0.41 1.49
N GLU A 198 -36.40 -0.53 2.52
CA GLU A 198 -35.39 0.49 2.89
C GLU A 198 -33.96 0.03 2.58
N GLY A 199 -33.85 -0.91 1.64
CA GLY A 199 -32.59 -1.44 1.16
C GLY A 199 -32.06 -2.63 1.97
N HIS A 200 -30.98 -3.19 1.42
CA HIS A 200 -30.30 -4.37 1.92
C HIS A 200 -28.79 -4.15 1.96
N ARG A 201 -28.10 -4.90 2.81
CA ARG A 201 -26.63 -4.94 2.89
C ARG A 201 -26.16 -6.37 3.04
N CYS A 202 -24.95 -6.62 2.55
CA CYS A 202 -24.27 -7.88 2.77
C CYS A 202 -23.64 -7.86 4.16
N CYS A 203 -23.93 -8.86 4.98
CA CYS A 203 -23.33 -9.01 6.30
C CYS A 203 -21.92 -9.63 6.18
N PRO A 204 -21.03 -9.42 7.18
CA PRO A 204 -19.72 -10.07 7.23
C PRO A 204 -19.78 -11.60 7.29
N ASP A 205 -20.94 -12.16 7.66
CA ASP A 205 -21.22 -13.59 7.71
C ASP A 205 -21.71 -14.17 6.36
N GLY A 206 -21.55 -13.40 5.27
CA GLY A 206 -21.94 -13.80 3.92
C GLY A 206 -23.44 -13.89 3.68
N LYS A 207 -24.30 -13.33 4.55
CA LYS A 207 -25.75 -13.32 4.34
C LYS A 207 -26.28 -11.94 3.97
N TRP A 208 -27.30 -11.89 3.12
CA TRP A 208 -28.02 -10.65 2.87
C TRP A 208 -28.96 -10.33 4.02
N SER A 209 -28.98 -9.06 4.43
CA SER A 209 -29.93 -8.56 5.41
C SER A 209 -30.69 -7.34 4.89
N CYS A 210 -31.99 -7.29 5.18
CA CYS A 210 -32.81 -6.09 5.03
C CYS A 210 -32.54 -5.09 6.16
N SER A 211 -32.78 -3.80 5.93
CA SER A 211 -32.85 -2.82 7.02
C SER A 211 -34.06 -3.09 7.94
N ILE A 212 -33.98 -2.64 9.19
CA ILE A 212 -35.05 -2.75 10.20
C ILE A 212 -36.13 -1.66 10.17
N GLY A 213 -36.08 -0.68 9.27
CA GLY A 213 -36.99 0.48 9.37
C GLY A 213 -36.36 1.83 9.03
N ASP A 214 -35.03 1.91 8.90
CA ASP A 214 -34.30 3.18 8.96
C ASP A 214 -33.30 3.40 7.81
N GLY A 215 -33.15 2.40 6.94
CA GLY A 215 -32.16 2.37 5.85
C GLY A 215 -30.70 2.39 6.29
N LYS A 216 -30.42 2.24 7.59
CA LYS A 216 -29.08 2.40 8.19
C LYS A 216 -28.66 1.22 9.05
N THR A 217 -29.60 0.56 9.69
CA THR A 217 -29.36 -0.52 10.66
C THR A 217 -29.82 -1.85 10.06
N PHE A 218 -28.92 -2.83 10.07
CA PHE A 218 -29.11 -4.13 9.42
C PHE A 218 -28.79 -5.27 10.41
N PRO A 219 -29.70 -6.23 10.66
CA PRO A 219 -29.45 -7.38 11.52
C PRO A 219 -28.50 -8.38 10.85
N CYS A 220 -27.34 -8.61 11.47
CA CYS A 220 -26.34 -9.56 10.98
C CYS A 220 -25.90 -10.46 12.14
N GLY A 221 -25.90 -11.78 11.95
CA GLY A 221 -25.34 -12.74 12.91
C GLY A 221 -25.83 -12.62 14.37
N GLY A 222 -27.04 -12.10 14.62
CA GLY A 222 -27.59 -11.88 15.97
C GLY A 222 -27.31 -10.50 16.59
N GLY A 223 -26.65 -9.60 15.86
CA GLY A 223 -26.47 -8.19 16.22
C GLY A 223 -27.00 -7.25 15.13
N TYR A 224 -26.75 -5.95 15.29
CA TYR A 224 -27.11 -4.92 14.31
C TYR A 224 -25.86 -4.17 13.85
N LEU A 225 -25.73 -3.98 12.54
CA LEU A 225 -24.64 -3.25 11.91
C LEU A 225 -25.14 -1.95 11.30
N THR A 226 -24.36 -0.88 11.49
CA THR A 226 -24.50 0.41 10.80
C THR A 226 -23.32 0.71 9.87
N SER A 227 -22.24 -0.06 9.96
CA SER A 227 -21.04 0.01 9.13
C SER A 227 -20.32 -1.35 9.10
N GLY A 228 -19.25 -1.48 8.31
CA GLY A 228 -18.47 -2.72 8.22
C GLY A 228 -19.16 -3.84 7.44
N PHE A 229 -19.97 -3.50 6.44
CA PHE A 229 -20.70 -4.47 5.62
C PHE A 229 -19.76 -5.32 4.76
N GLY A 230 -20.16 -6.58 4.54
CA GLY A 230 -19.52 -7.50 3.60
C GLY A 230 -19.75 -7.10 2.13
N LYS A 231 -19.28 -7.94 1.22
CA LYS A 231 -19.41 -7.73 -0.23
C LYS A 231 -20.15 -8.88 -0.91
N PRO A 232 -20.91 -8.63 -1.99
CA PRO A 232 -21.47 -9.70 -2.80
C PRO A 232 -20.34 -10.49 -3.47
N CYS A 233 -20.54 -11.79 -3.65
CA CYS A 233 -19.64 -12.61 -4.45
C CYS A 233 -19.70 -12.13 -5.92
N PRO A 234 -18.57 -12.07 -6.64
CA PRO A 234 -18.53 -11.80 -8.07
C PRO A 234 -19.37 -12.83 -8.81
N THR A 235 -20.28 -12.33 -9.65
CA THR A 235 -21.01 -13.18 -10.58
C THR A 235 -20.03 -13.65 -11.66
N LYS A 236 -19.95 -14.96 -11.88
CA LYS A 236 -19.18 -15.50 -13.01
C LYS A 236 -19.80 -14.97 -14.32
N PRO A 237 -19.02 -14.42 -15.26
CA PRO A 237 -19.52 -13.92 -16.54
C PRO A 237 -20.11 -15.04 -17.39
#